data_AF-A0A6V7TN60-F1
#
_entry.id   AF-A0A6V7TN60-F1
#
_cell.length_a   1.000
_cell.length_b   1.000
_cell.length_c   1.000
_cell.angle_alpha   90.00
_cell.angle_beta   90.00
_cell.angle_gamma   90.00
#
_symmetry.space_group_name_H-M   'P 1'
#
loop_
_entity.id
_entity.type
_entity.pdbx_description
1 polymer ?
#
loop_
_entity_poly.entity_id
_entity_poly.type
_entity_poly.pdbx_seq_one_letter_code
_entity_poly.pdbx_strand_id
1 'polypeptide(L)'
;MLVDTEFEKKIKPKFNKFILTEPINGQLGNQMYRFASLYAIGKLLNRTPVYIQQDNYIKNIEVELSKIFPNFFKQIYFLKSEFKIQKKFQLATTCCDYNNPKILLKENNAKILRLIGGIYFESYKYFDHLREEILNLFEFGPEIVKEIEEATQRIYFLNDNARKICIHTRFGDFVGFGESVIEQVEALIELIPKLLFRLIKRNVIDKRYSLLIFGEDKNFLNQIKINKNKFLFNKIYHVLDLSLSRGGELYFAREYCDALFLTAPLSSFAFWMGYLMPNNLPIFYIRKQLLLHPSKTTIYPFDTMQILPKDWFAIEENWLENKKKIKEKNKSSG
;
A
#
# COMPACT_ATOMS: atom_id res chain seq x y z
N MET A 1 5.98 -41.94 16.16
CA MET A 1 6.43 -40.54 16.21
C MET A 1 6.56 -40.06 14.77
N LEU A 2 5.49 -39.52 14.18
CA LEU A 2 5.45 -39.10 12.77
C LEU A 2 5.91 -37.64 12.68
N VAL A 3 7.16 -37.43 12.26
CA VAL A 3 7.70 -36.12 11.90
C VAL A 3 7.11 -35.77 10.53
N ASP A 4 6.29 -34.73 10.47
CA ASP A 4 5.62 -34.28 9.23
C ASP A 4 6.66 -33.85 8.18
N THR A 5 6.57 -34.43 6.98
CA THR A 5 7.60 -34.39 5.93
C THR A 5 7.32 -33.40 4.79
N GLU A 6 6.29 -32.54 4.85
CA GLU A 6 5.87 -31.72 3.69
C GLU A 6 6.50 -30.30 3.61
N PHE A 7 7.22 -29.82 4.63
CA PHE A 7 7.72 -28.42 4.71
C PHE A 7 9.18 -28.29 5.17
N GLU A 8 9.83 -27.15 4.85
CA GLU A 8 11.17 -26.79 5.36
C GLU A 8 11.13 -26.24 6.82
N LYS A 9 10.00 -25.67 7.27
CA LYS A 9 9.80 -25.22 8.66
C LYS A 9 9.19 -26.33 9.54
N LYS A 10 9.62 -26.40 10.82
CA LYS A 10 9.10 -27.34 11.84
C LYS A 10 7.66 -27.05 12.30
N ILE A 11 7.05 -25.95 11.84
CA ILE A 11 5.68 -25.56 12.21
C ILE A 11 4.71 -26.26 11.27
N LYS A 12 3.76 -27.02 11.83
CA LYS A 12 2.73 -27.69 11.02
C LYS A 12 1.74 -26.66 10.46
N PRO A 13 1.37 -26.74 9.17
CA PRO A 13 0.35 -25.86 8.61
C PRO A 13 -1.00 -26.11 9.30
N LYS A 14 -1.81 -25.05 9.37
CA LYS A 14 -3.16 -25.12 9.97
C LYS A 14 -4.08 -26.11 9.25
N PHE A 15 -3.97 -26.21 7.93
CA PHE A 15 -4.78 -27.09 7.10
C PHE A 15 -3.90 -28.04 6.28
N ASN A 16 -4.44 -29.21 5.92
CA ASN A 16 -3.76 -30.22 5.09
C ASN A 16 -3.98 -30.02 3.57
N LYS A 17 -4.69 -28.96 3.18
CA LYS A 17 -4.88 -28.51 1.80
C LYS A 17 -4.20 -27.16 1.62
N PHE A 18 -3.74 -26.89 0.42
CA PHE A 18 -2.88 -25.75 0.13
C PHE A 18 -3.44 -24.89 -1.00
N ILE A 19 -3.10 -23.60 -0.95
CA ILE A 19 -3.39 -22.61 -1.99
C ILE A 19 -2.14 -21.78 -2.28
N LEU A 20 -1.91 -21.47 -3.55
CA LEU A 20 -0.74 -20.70 -3.99
C LEU A 20 -1.03 -19.93 -5.29
N THR A 21 -0.16 -18.99 -5.63
CA THR A 21 -0.12 -18.34 -6.95
C THR A 21 1.14 -18.76 -7.72
N GLU A 22 1.24 -18.35 -8.99
CA GLU A 22 2.53 -18.37 -9.70
C GLU A 22 3.58 -17.53 -8.93
N PRO A 23 4.89 -17.80 -9.10
CA PRO A 23 5.95 -16.88 -8.66
C PRO A 23 5.84 -15.57 -9.42
N ILE A 24 5.88 -14.45 -8.69
CA ILE A 24 5.77 -13.12 -9.31
C ILE A 24 6.76 -12.18 -8.61
N ASN A 25 7.59 -11.53 -9.41
CA ASN A 25 8.58 -10.55 -8.95
C ASN A 25 7.92 -9.18 -8.78
N GLY A 26 7.74 -8.78 -7.53
CA GLY A 26 7.17 -7.47 -7.15
C GLY A 26 7.65 -7.08 -5.78
N GLN A 27 7.65 -5.78 -5.50
CA GLN A 27 8.20 -5.23 -4.26
C GLN A 27 7.35 -5.58 -3.03
N LEU A 28 7.74 -5.09 -1.85
CA LEU A 28 7.09 -5.39 -0.57
C LEU A 28 5.56 -5.22 -0.62
N GLY A 29 5.06 -4.09 -1.10
CA GLY A 29 3.62 -3.82 -1.18
C GLY A 29 2.85 -4.82 -2.05
N ASN A 30 3.45 -5.27 -3.16
CA ASN A 30 2.85 -6.29 -4.03
C ASN A 30 2.79 -7.64 -3.32
N GLN A 31 3.85 -8.05 -2.61
CA GLN A 31 3.85 -9.31 -1.88
C GLN A 31 2.90 -9.29 -0.68
N MET A 32 2.73 -8.14 -0.02
CA MET A 32 1.74 -7.98 1.05
C MET A 32 0.31 -8.21 0.52
N TYR A 33 -0.02 -7.67 -0.65
CA TYR A 33 -1.29 -7.97 -1.34
C TYR A 33 -1.46 -9.45 -1.63
N ARG A 34 -0.45 -10.05 -2.26
CA ARG A 34 -0.45 -11.47 -2.60
C ARG A 34 -0.69 -12.34 -1.37
N PHE A 35 0.01 -12.07 -0.27
CA PHE A 35 -0.16 -12.83 0.96
C PHE A 35 -1.53 -12.60 1.60
N ALA A 36 -1.96 -11.35 1.78
CA ALA A 36 -3.23 -11.04 2.43
C ALA A 36 -4.42 -11.67 1.68
N SER A 37 -4.42 -11.56 0.34
CA SER A 37 -5.42 -12.18 -0.51
C SER A 37 -5.38 -13.71 -0.43
N LEU A 38 -4.19 -14.33 -0.53
CA LEU A 38 -4.07 -15.79 -0.37
C LEU A 38 -4.49 -16.27 1.03
N TYR A 39 -4.17 -15.51 2.08
CA TYR A 39 -4.53 -15.81 3.46
C TYR A 39 -6.05 -15.84 3.64
N ALA A 40 -6.73 -14.79 3.19
CA ALA A 40 -8.18 -14.69 3.30
C ALA A 40 -8.91 -15.74 2.45
N ILE A 41 -8.48 -15.94 1.20
CA ILE A 41 -9.03 -16.99 0.32
C ILE A 41 -8.75 -18.38 0.91
N GLY A 42 -7.55 -18.61 1.42
CA GLY A 42 -7.17 -19.85 2.09
C GLY A 42 -8.06 -20.14 3.28
N LYS A 43 -8.31 -19.13 4.13
CA LYS A 43 -9.21 -19.25 5.28
C LYS A 43 -10.64 -19.61 4.85
N LEU A 44 -11.18 -18.96 3.81
CA LEU A 44 -12.50 -19.29 3.25
C LEU A 44 -12.59 -20.75 2.78
N LEU A 45 -11.51 -21.29 2.22
CA LEU A 45 -11.48 -22.63 1.62
C LEU A 45 -10.92 -23.71 2.55
N ASN A 46 -10.58 -23.39 3.80
CA ASN A 46 -9.83 -24.26 4.72
C ASN A 46 -8.52 -24.78 4.09
N ARG A 47 -7.71 -23.86 3.55
CA ARG A 47 -6.42 -24.11 2.92
C ARG A 47 -5.33 -23.23 3.52
N THR A 48 -4.13 -23.76 3.66
CA THR A 48 -2.96 -22.99 4.07
C THR A 48 -2.30 -22.33 2.84
N PRO A 49 -2.05 -21.01 2.86
CA PRO A 49 -1.24 -20.35 1.84
C PRO A 49 0.18 -20.92 1.82
N VAL A 50 0.69 -21.22 0.64
CA VAL A 50 2.06 -21.71 0.44
C VAL A 50 2.71 -21.01 -0.76
N TYR A 51 4.03 -20.97 -0.75
CA TYR A 51 4.86 -20.54 -1.87
C TYR A 51 5.58 -21.76 -2.44
N ILE A 52 5.89 -21.76 -3.74
CA ILE A 52 6.71 -22.82 -4.30
C ILE A 52 8.19 -22.57 -4.00
N GLN A 53 8.99 -23.62 -3.91
CA GLN A 53 10.42 -23.52 -3.60
C GLN A 53 11.20 -22.64 -4.60
N GLN A 54 10.72 -22.48 -5.83
CA GLN A 54 11.35 -21.64 -6.86
C GLN A 54 10.96 -20.15 -6.76
N ASP A 55 10.18 -19.76 -5.75
CA ASP A 55 9.83 -18.36 -5.51
C ASP A 55 11.01 -17.60 -4.87
N ASN A 56 11.99 -17.28 -5.72
CA ASN A 56 13.24 -16.64 -5.30
C ASN A 56 13.01 -15.27 -4.66
N TYR A 57 11.95 -14.55 -5.04
CA TYR A 57 11.68 -13.24 -4.47
C TYR A 57 11.37 -13.34 -2.97
N ILE A 58 10.38 -14.16 -2.59
CA ILE A 58 10.02 -14.34 -1.17
C ILE A 58 11.19 -14.88 -0.37
N LYS A 59 12.00 -15.77 -0.95
CA LYS A 59 13.25 -16.25 -0.31
C LYS A 59 14.25 -15.13 -0.07
N ASN A 60 14.46 -14.26 -1.06
CA ASN A 60 15.42 -13.16 -0.96
C ASN A 60 15.01 -12.12 0.09
N ILE A 61 13.70 -11.91 0.29
CA ILE A 61 13.20 -10.96 1.28
C ILE A 61 12.79 -11.61 2.61
N GLU A 62 13.01 -12.92 2.80
CA GLU A 62 12.52 -13.64 3.99
C GLU A 62 13.11 -13.07 5.29
N VAL A 63 14.40 -12.75 5.26
CA VAL A 63 15.11 -12.12 6.39
C VAL A 63 14.55 -10.73 6.68
N GLU A 64 14.33 -9.92 5.64
CA GLU A 64 13.70 -8.60 5.80
C GLU A 64 12.29 -8.72 6.39
N LEU A 65 11.46 -9.62 5.86
CA LEU A 65 10.11 -9.88 6.36
C LEU A 65 10.09 -10.36 7.82
N SER A 66 11.09 -11.15 8.25
CA SER A 66 11.20 -11.60 9.64
C SER A 66 11.39 -10.44 10.62
N LYS A 67 12.01 -9.35 10.16
CA LYS A 67 12.25 -8.12 10.91
C LYS A 67 11.06 -7.17 10.84
N ILE A 68 10.50 -6.98 9.63
CA ILE A 68 9.39 -6.07 9.42
C ILE A 68 8.10 -6.62 10.04
N PHE A 69 7.71 -7.84 9.67
CA PHE A 69 6.43 -8.46 10.05
C PHE A 69 6.64 -9.89 10.61
N PRO A 70 7.07 -10.04 11.87
CA PRO A 70 7.36 -11.35 12.45
C PRO A 70 6.17 -12.32 12.43
N ASN A 71 4.94 -11.82 12.56
CA ASN A 71 3.73 -12.64 12.53
C ASN A 71 3.43 -13.17 11.13
N PHE A 72 3.58 -12.36 10.08
CA PHE A 72 3.52 -12.80 8.70
C PHE A 72 4.62 -13.82 8.39
N PHE A 73 5.87 -13.56 8.78
CA PHE A 73 7.00 -14.47 8.53
C PHE A 73 6.77 -15.89 9.09
N LYS A 74 6.11 -16.01 10.25
CA LYS A 74 5.71 -17.31 10.85
C LYS A 74 4.69 -18.08 10.00
N GLN A 75 3.98 -17.42 9.09
CA GLN A 75 2.96 -18.00 8.22
C GLN A 75 3.46 -18.26 6.79
N ILE A 76 4.75 -18.05 6.51
CA ILE A 76 5.35 -18.36 5.20
C ILE A 76 5.77 -19.83 5.19
N TYR A 77 5.13 -20.60 4.31
CA TYR A 77 5.40 -22.01 4.06
C TYR A 77 5.88 -22.20 2.62
N PHE A 78 6.96 -22.97 2.44
CA PHE A 78 7.42 -23.39 1.12
C PHE A 78 7.01 -24.83 0.85
N LEU A 79 6.29 -25.04 -0.25
CA LEU A 79 5.92 -26.34 -0.76
C LEU A 79 7.13 -26.96 -1.46
N LYS A 80 7.49 -28.18 -1.05
CA LYS A 80 8.59 -28.93 -1.67
C LYS A 80 8.30 -29.30 -3.12
N SER A 81 9.35 -29.45 -3.92
CA SER A 81 9.27 -29.66 -5.37
C SER A 81 8.54 -30.95 -5.81
N GLU A 82 8.47 -31.96 -4.95
CA GLU A 82 7.78 -33.24 -5.19
C GLU A 82 6.24 -33.13 -5.23
N PHE A 83 5.67 -32.03 -4.72
CA PHE A 83 4.23 -31.83 -4.69
C PHE A 83 3.69 -31.32 -6.02
N LYS A 84 2.89 -32.15 -6.70
CA LYS A 84 2.24 -31.79 -7.96
C LYS A 84 1.00 -30.91 -7.73
N ILE A 85 0.93 -29.77 -8.43
CA ILE A 85 -0.29 -28.96 -8.52
C ILE A 85 -1.40 -29.80 -9.16
N GLN A 86 -2.53 -29.92 -8.48
CA GLN A 86 -3.64 -30.74 -8.94
C GLN A 86 -4.66 -29.93 -9.76
N LYS A 87 -4.90 -28.67 -9.37
CA LYS A 87 -5.85 -27.80 -10.05
C LYS A 87 -5.29 -26.40 -10.25
N LYS A 88 -5.51 -25.83 -11.43
CA LYS A 88 -5.30 -24.42 -11.73
C LYS A 88 -6.66 -23.74 -11.92
N PHE A 89 -6.82 -22.53 -11.39
CA PHE A 89 -8.05 -21.75 -11.53
C PHE A 89 -7.70 -20.30 -11.83
N GLN A 90 -8.22 -19.76 -12.94
CA GLN A 90 -8.09 -18.34 -13.25
C GLN A 90 -9.14 -17.56 -12.47
N LEU A 91 -8.72 -16.90 -11.39
CA LEU A 91 -9.65 -16.16 -10.52
C LEU A 91 -9.89 -14.73 -11.01
N ALA A 92 -8.88 -14.09 -11.61
CA ALA A 92 -8.93 -12.71 -12.08
C ALA A 92 -8.14 -12.56 -13.39
N THR A 93 -8.43 -11.54 -14.18
CA THR A 93 -7.75 -11.30 -15.48
C THR A 93 -6.64 -10.28 -15.34
N THR A 94 -6.90 -9.18 -14.62
CA THR A 94 -5.94 -8.11 -14.32
C THR A 94 -5.50 -8.15 -12.86
N CYS A 95 -4.49 -7.35 -12.48
CA CYS A 95 -4.08 -7.16 -11.08
C CYS A 95 -5.24 -6.82 -10.14
N CYS A 96 -6.24 -6.15 -10.71
CA CYS A 96 -7.09 -5.21 -10.01
C CYS A 96 -8.57 -5.62 -10.09
N ASP A 97 -8.85 -6.75 -10.73
CA ASP A 97 -10.19 -7.35 -10.78
C ASP A 97 -10.51 -8.02 -9.44
N TYR A 98 -11.70 -7.74 -8.93
CA TYR A 98 -12.28 -8.50 -7.83
C TYR A 98 -13.28 -9.53 -8.34
N ASN A 99 -12.98 -10.80 -8.11
CA ASN A 99 -13.89 -11.91 -8.33
C ASN A 99 -14.15 -12.61 -7.00
N ASN A 100 -15.41 -12.83 -6.66
CA ASN A 100 -15.76 -13.42 -5.36
C ASN A 100 -15.14 -14.84 -5.23
N PRO A 101 -14.23 -15.07 -4.25
CA PRO A 101 -13.54 -16.35 -4.11
C PRO A 101 -14.44 -17.54 -3.78
N LYS A 102 -15.71 -17.32 -3.40
CA LYS A 102 -16.69 -18.40 -3.19
C LYS A 102 -16.86 -19.32 -4.41
N ILE A 103 -16.55 -18.84 -5.63
CA ILE A 103 -16.54 -19.68 -6.83
C ILE A 103 -15.58 -20.89 -6.73
N LEU A 104 -14.57 -20.81 -5.86
CA LEU A 104 -13.56 -21.84 -5.64
C LEU A 104 -14.05 -22.97 -4.71
N LEU A 105 -15.19 -22.82 -4.03
CA LEU A 105 -15.74 -23.87 -3.15
C LEU A 105 -16.02 -25.18 -3.90
N LYS A 106 -16.30 -25.10 -5.20
CA LYS A 106 -16.46 -26.28 -6.08
C LYS A 106 -15.16 -27.08 -6.27
N GLU A 107 -14.00 -26.49 -5.97
CA GLU A 107 -12.68 -27.11 -6.11
C GLU A 107 -12.19 -27.73 -4.79
N ASN A 108 -13.09 -28.06 -3.86
CA ASN A 108 -12.72 -28.59 -2.54
C ASN A 108 -11.94 -29.92 -2.61
N ASN A 109 -12.13 -30.73 -3.66
CA ASN A 109 -11.47 -32.03 -3.79
C ASN A 109 -9.96 -31.95 -4.05
N ALA A 110 -9.44 -30.83 -4.58
CA ALA A 110 -8.00 -30.68 -4.82
C ALA A 110 -7.25 -30.48 -3.50
N LYS A 111 -6.17 -31.23 -3.25
CA LYS A 111 -5.22 -30.95 -2.15
C LYS A 111 -4.47 -29.64 -2.39
N ILE A 112 -4.01 -29.39 -3.62
CA ILE A 112 -3.26 -28.18 -3.99
C ILE A 112 -4.00 -27.43 -5.10
N LEU A 113 -4.44 -26.21 -4.78
CA LEU A 113 -5.09 -25.29 -5.70
C LEU A 113 -4.14 -24.14 -6.07
N ARG A 114 -3.85 -23.97 -7.36
CA ARG A 114 -3.11 -22.82 -7.86
C ARG A 114 -4.05 -21.80 -8.46
N LEU A 115 -4.01 -20.58 -7.93
CA LEU A 115 -4.66 -19.42 -8.54
C LEU A 115 -3.73 -18.85 -9.62
N ILE A 116 -4.30 -18.61 -10.80
CA ILE A 116 -3.64 -17.95 -11.93
C ILE A 116 -4.42 -16.72 -12.37
N GLY A 117 -3.77 -15.87 -13.16
CA GLY A 117 -4.25 -14.51 -13.40
C GLY A 117 -4.21 -13.67 -12.12
N GLY A 118 -4.75 -12.45 -12.14
CA GLY A 118 -4.82 -11.65 -10.92
C GLY A 118 -3.45 -11.30 -10.33
N ILE A 119 -2.57 -10.60 -11.06
CA ILE A 119 -1.22 -10.28 -10.58
C ILE A 119 -1.29 -9.66 -9.17
N TYR A 120 -0.74 -10.36 -8.17
CA TYR A 120 -0.81 -10.07 -6.73
C TYR A 120 -2.20 -9.99 -6.08
N PHE A 121 -3.31 -10.06 -6.83
CA PHE A 121 -4.67 -9.89 -6.33
C PHE A 121 -4.83 -8.56 -5.56
N GLU A 122 -4.51 -7.44 -6.21
CA GLU A 122 -4.46 -6.08 -5.65
C GLU A 122 -5.85 -5.47 -5.46
N SER A 123 -6.68 -6.12 -4.64
CA SER A 123 -7.96 -5.58 -4.21
C SER A 123 -8.19 -5.89 -2.73
N TYR A 124 -8.44 -4.86 -1.92
CA TYR A 124 -8.77 -5.00 -0.51
C TYR A 124 -9.96 -5.94 -0.27
N LYS A 125 -10.90 -6.02 -1.23
CA LYS A 125 -12.11 -6.84 -1.16
C LYS A 125 -11.83 -8.33 -0.94
N TYR A 126 -10.63 -8.81 -1.27
CA TYR A 126 -10.24 -10.19 -0.99
C TYR A 126 -10.02 -10.47 0.50
N PHE A 127 -9.62 -9.48 1.31
CA PHE A 127 -9.16 -9.72 2.68
C PHE A 127 -9.70 -8.74 3.74
N ASP A 128 -10.33 -7.63 3.36
CA ASP A 128 -10.77 -6.58 4.29
C ASP A 128 -11.81 -7.04 5.31
N HIS A 129 -12.61 -8.05 4.97
CA HIS A 129 -13.50 -8.70 5.93
C HIS A 129 -12.77 -9.40 7.10
N LEU A 130 -11.45 -9.57 7.00
CA LEU A 130 -10.55 -10.08 8.04
C LEU A 130 -9.56 -9.00 8.54
N ARG A 131 -9.91 -7.71 8.41
CA ARG A 131 -8.99 -6.59 8.64
C ARG A 131 -8.15 -6.73 9.92
N GLU A 132 -8.75 -6.99 11.07
CA GLU A 132 -8.03 -7.14 12.33
C GLU A 132 -6.98 -8.27 12.29
N GLU A 133 -7.27 -9.40 11.65
CA GLU A 133 -6.31 -10.48 11.48
C GLU A 133 -5.18 -10.10 10.51
N ILE A 134 -5.50 -9.36 9.45
CA ILE A 134 -4.51 -8.85 8.50
C ILE A 134 -3.58 -7.84 9.17
N LEU A 135 -4.12 -6.93 10.00
CA LEU A 135 -3.33 -5.99 10.78
C LEU A 135 -2.42 -6.71 11.78
N ASN A 136 -2.92 -7.77 12.44
CA ASN A 136 -2.10 -8.59 13.34
C ASN A 136 -1.01 -9.37 12.60
N LEU A 137 -1.27 -9.85 11.38
CA LEU A 137 -0.25 -10.48 10.54
C LEU A 137 0.87 -9.50 10.15
N PHE A 138 0.51 -8.25 9.86
CA PHE A 138 1.44 -7.16 9.53
C PHE A 138 1.78 -6.28 10.74
N GLU A 139 1.78 -6.86 11.93
CA GLU A 139 2.30 -6.18 13.11
C GLU A 139 3.82 -6.00 12.99
N PHE A 140 4.28 -4.78 13.28
CA PHE A 140 5.68 -4.41 13.11
C PHE A 140 6.59 -5.04 14.17
N GLY A 141 7.74 -5.53 13.74
CA GLY A 141 8.76 -6.07 14.64
C GLY A 141 9.50 -4.99 15.44
N PRO A 142 10.13 -5.37 16.57
CA PRO A 142 10.81 -4.42 17.47
C PRO A 142 12.00 -3.70 16.81
N GLU A 143 12.63 -4.31 15.80
CA GLU A 143 13.71 -3.66 15.04
C GLU A 143 13.21 -2.40 14.30
N ILE A 144 12.00 -2.46 13.71
CA ILE A 144 11.40 -1.32 13.01
C ILE A 144 10.97 -0.24 13.99
N VAL A 145 10.43 -0.64 15.14
CA VAL A 145 10.07 0.31 16.21
C VAL A 145 11.30 1.11 16.65
N LYS A 146 12.41 0.41 16.93
CA LYS A 146 13.68 1.02 17.31
C LYS A 146 14.25 1.94 16.24
N GLU A 147 14.22 1.52 14.98
CA GLU A 147 14.67 2.34 13.84
C GLU A 147 13.95 3.70 13.83
N ILE A 148 12.64 3.70 14.06
CA ILE A 148 11.82 4.90 14.05
C ILE A 148 12.02 5.77 15.29
N GLU A 149 12.21 5.17 16.47
CA GLU A 149 12.58 5.90 17.68
C GLU A 149 13.91 6.64 17.48
N GLU A 150 14.93 5.98 16.94
CA GLU A 150 16.23 6.60 16.66
C GLU A 150 16.13 7.71 15.60
N ALA A 151 15.37 7.48 14.52
CA ALA A 151 15.18 8.48 13.48
C ALA A 151 14.45 9.73 13.98
N THR A 152 13.39 9.56 14.76
CA THR A 152 12.59 10.69 15.29
C THR A 152 13.33 11.50 16.35
N GLN A 153 14.16 10.85 17.16
CA GLN A 153 15.03 11.53 18.13
C GLN A 153 16.07 12.41 17.42
N ARG A 154 16.74 11.91 16.38
CA ARG A 154 17.78 12.65 15.63
C ARG A 154 17.31 14.01 15.10
N ILE A 155 16.04 14.11 14.69
CA ILE A 155 15.47 15.33 14.12
C ILE A 155 14.54 16.09 15.07
N TYR A 156 14.51 15.72 16.35
CA TYR A 156 13.61 16.28 17.37
C TYR A 156 12.14 16.30 16.87
N PHE A 157 11.73 15.24 16.17
CA PHE A 157 10.43 15.16 15.52
C PHE A 157 9.29 15.30 16.52
N LEU A 158 9.43 14.67 17.68
CA LEU A 158 8.44 14.66 18.76
C LEU A 158 8.25 16.03 19.43
N ASN A 159 9.20 16.97 19.27
CA ASN A 159 9.03 18.34 19.77
C ASN A 159 8.08 19.18 18.90
N ASP A 160 7.73 18.68 17.72
CA ASP A 160 6.76 19.33 16.85
C ASP A 160 5.35 18.88 17.21
N ASN A 161 4.60 19.72 17.94
CA ASN A 161 3.22 19.43 18.34
C ASN A 161 2.18 19.72 17.24
N ALA A 162 2.62 20.10 16.04
CA ALA A 162 1.75 20.31 14.89
C ALA A 162 1.16 18.99 14.39
N ARG A 163 -0.06 19.05 13.83
CA ARG A 163 -0.68 17.89 13.18
C ARG A 163 0.15 17.44 11.98
N LYS A 164 0.40 16.15 11.84
CA LYS A 164 1.22 15.59 10.77
C LYS A 164 0.35 15.22 9.58
N ILE A 165 0.51 15.94 8.49
CA ILE A 165 -0.18 15.64 7.24
C ILE A 165 0.79 14.96 6.31
N CYS A 166 0.47 13.74 5.91
CA CYS A 166 1.35 12.92 5.11
C CYS A 166 0.91 12.90 3.65
N ILE A 167 1.87 13.04 2.74
CA ILE A 167 1.67 12.90 1.31
C ILE A 167 2.61 11.81 0.81
N HIS A 168 2.06 10.78 0.18
CA HIS A 168 2.87 9.79 -0.53
C HIS A 168 2.92 10.12 -2.02
N THR A 169 4.15 10.28 -2.51
CA THR A 169 4.49 10.48 -3.92
C THR A 169 5.20 9.24 -4.48
N ARG A 170 4.99 8.96 -5.77
CA ARG A 170 5.68 7.91 -6.52
C ARG A 170 6.15 8.49 -7.84
N PHE A 171 7.43 8.36 -8.13
CA PHE A 171 8.06 8.83 -9.36
C PHE A 171 9.10 7.78 -9.80
N GLY A 172 9.37 7.66 -11.10
CA GLY A 172 10.36 6.71 -11.64
C GLY A 172 9.75 5.52 -12.39
N ASP A 173 9.54 4.38 -11.73
CA ASP A 173 9.06 3.15 -12.38
C ASP A 173 7.61 3.20 -12.89
N PHE A 174 6.89 4.29 -12.57
CA PHE A 174 5.55 4.62 -13.05
C PHE A 174 5.54 5.73 -14.12
N VAL A 175 6.71 6.14 -14.63
CA VAL A 175 6.80 7.24 -15.61
C VAL A 175 5.93 6.98 -16.83
N GLY A 176 4.98 7.88 -17.08
CA GLY A 176 3.98 7.79 -18.15
C GLY A 176 2.67 7.07 -17.77
N PHE A 177 2.55 6.44 -16.61
CA PHE A 177 1.33 5.75 -16.17
C PHE A 177 1.19 5.71 -14.63
N GLY A 178 0.30 6.51 -14.05
CA GLY A 178 -0.08 6.43 -12.63
C GLY A 178 0.94 7.03 -11.65
N GLU A 179 2.01 7.66 -12.14
CA GLU A 179 2.96 8.43 -11.32
C GLU A 179 2.34 9.68 -10.69
N SER A 180 3.03 10.18 -9.67
CA SER A 180 2.73 11.49 -9.09
C SER A 180 3.21 12.61 -10.01
N VAL A 181 2.35 13.59 -10.22
CA VAL A 181 2.63 14.77 -11.06
C VAL A 181 2.84 15.99 -10.16
N ILE A 182 3.92 16.75 -10.38
CA ILE A 182 4.31 17.89 -9.53
C ILE A 182 3.14 18.86 -9.34
N GLU A 183 2.48 19.26 -10.42
CA GLU A 183 1.37 20.21 -10.38
C GLU A 183 0.18 19.68 -9.57
N GLN A 184 -0.08 18.37 -9.59
CA GLN A 184 -1.13 17.75 -8.80
C GLN A 184 -0.76 17.72 -7.32
N VAL A 185 0.50 17.41 -6.98
CA VAL A 185 1.00 17.43 -5.60
C VAL A 185 0.91 18.85 -5.04
N GLU A 186 1.36 19.86 -5.78
CA GLU A 186 1.28 21.27 -5.38
C GLU A 186 -0.18 21.73 -5.20
N ALA A 187 -1.06 21.41 -6.16
CA ALA A 187 -2.47 21.74 -6.07
C ALA A 187 -3.14 21.06 -4.86
N LEU A 188 -2.77 19.82 -4.58
CA LEU A 188 -3.24 19.08 -3.43
C LEU A 188 -2.81 19.73 -2.11
N ILE A 189 -1.54 20.11 -1.99
CA ILE A 189 -1.02 20.82 -0.81
C ILE A 189 -1.84 22.08 -0.53
N GLU A 190 -2.24 22.82 -1.56
CA GLU A 190 -3.10 24.00 -1.40
C GLU A 190 -4.54 23.67 -0.98
N LEU A 191 -5.02 22.48 -1.31
CA LEU A 191 -6.37 22.01 -1.05
C LEU A 191 -6.53 21.41 0.36
N ILE A 192 -5.46 20.85 0.93
CA ILE A 192 -5.43 20.18 2.25
C ILE A 192 -6.19 20.96 3.35
N PRO A 193 -5.92 22.27 3.59
CA PRO A 193 -6.61 22.98 4.67
C PRO A 193 -8.13 22.99 4.51
N LYS A 194 -8.64 23.09 3.27
CA LYS A 194 -10.07 23.07 2.97
C LYS A 194 -10.68 21.69 3.21
N LEU A 195 -9.96 20.62 2.84
CA LEU A 195 -10.42 19.23 3.05
C LEU A 195 -10.47 18.89 4.54
N LEU A 196 -9.41 19.21 5.28
CA LEU A 196 -9.34 18.96 6.72
C LEU A 196 -10.39 19.76 7.48
N PHE A 197 -10.64 21.02 7.09
CA PHE A 197 -11.70 21.84 7.68
C PHE A 197 -13.09 21.20 7.56
N ARG A 198 -13.41 20.66 6.37
CA ARG A 198 -14.72 20.03 6.12
C ARG A 198 -14.92 18.72 6.88
N LEU A 199 -13.87 17.89 6.98
CA LEU A 199 -14.00 16.54 7.49
C LEU A 199 -13.81 16.45 9.00
N ILE A 200 -12.96 17.30 9.59
CA ILE A 200 -12.54 17.10 10.98
C ILE A 200 -13.48 17.78 11.99
N LYS A 201 -14.39 18.71 11.59
CA LYS A 201 -15.42 19.37 12.44
C LYS A 201 -15.00 19.80 13.86
N ARG A 202 -13.69 19.89 14.15
CA ARG A 202 -13.11 20.20 15.46
C ARG A 202 -12.28 21.45 15.31
N ASN A 203 -12.66 22.54 15.99
CA ASN A 203 -11.92 23.82 16.13
C ASN A 203 -10.58 23.86 15.39
N VAL A 204 -10.65 23.98 14.05
CA VAL A 204 -9.50 23.94 13.14
C VAL A 204 -8.73 25.26 13.17
N ILE A 205 -9.26 26.23 13.91
CA ILE A 205 -8.82 27.61 13.94
C ILE A 205 -7.42 27.76 14.58
N ASP A 206 -6.97 26.81 15.42
CA ASP A 206 -5.72 26.95 16.20
C ASP A 206 -4.59 25.93 15.94
N LYS A 207 -4.74 24.98 15.00
CA LYS A 207 -3.70 23.94 14.81
C LYS A 207 -2.81 24.21 13.59
N ARG A 208 -1.53 24.43 13.87
CA ARG A 208 -0.43 24.33 12.90
C ARG A 208 -0.33 22.91 12.35
N TYR A 209 0.07 22.78 11.10
CA TYR A 209 0.32 21.52 10.40
C TYR A 209 1.80 21.34 10.13
N SER A 210 2.29 20.11 10.11
CA SER A 210 3.59 19.78 9.53
C SER A 210 3.38 18.80 8.40
N LEU A 211 4.02 19.07 7.28
CA LEU A 211 3.88 18.26 6.08
C LEU A 211 4.99 17.23 6.05
N LEU A 212 4.62 15.96 5.88
CA LEU A 212 5.52 14.84 5.72
C LEU A 212 5.36 14.33 4.29
N ILE A 213 6.40 14.43 3.47
CA ILE A 213 6.35 13.99 2.09
C ILE A 213 7.19 12.71 1.95
N PHE A 214 6.51 11.62 1.65
CA PHE A 214 7.10 10.33 1.33
C PHE A 214 7.33 10.25 -0.18
N GLY A 215 8.46 9.70 -0.59
CA GLY A 215 8.84 9.55 -1.99
C GLY A 215 10.30 9.15 -2.12
N GLU A 216 10.62 8.42 -3.19
CA GLU A 216 11.96 7.86 -3.41
C GLU A 216 12.88 8.80 -4.22
N ASP A 217 12.31 9.75 -4.98
CA ASP A 217 13.08 10.61 -5.89
C ASP A 217 13.31 12.01 -5.29
N LYS A 218 14.56 12.25 -4.86
CA LYS A 218 14.97 13.53 -4.27
C LYS A 218 14.84 14.71 -5.25
N ASN A 219 15.07 14.51 -6.54
CA ASN A 219 14.98 15.57 -7.54
C ASN A 219 13.52 15.98 -7.77
N PHE A 220 12.60 15.01 -7.81
CA PHE A 220 11.17 15.25 -7.86
C PHE A 220 10.70 16.01 -6.62
N LEU A 221 11.07 15.53 -5.42
CA LEU A 221 10.68 16.17 -4.16
C LEU A 221 11.18 17.62 -4.07
N ASN A 222 12.40 17.90 -4.51
CA ASN A 222 12.97 19.25 -4.51
C ASN A 222 12.29 20.21 -5.50
N GLN A 223 11.59 19.70 -6.52
CA GLN A 223 10.86 20.53 -7.48
C GLN A 223 9.49 20.98 -6.98
N ILE A 224 8.93 20.32 -5.96
CA ILE A 224 7.61 20.66 -5.41
C ILE A 224 7.68 22.03 -4.73
N LYS A 225 6.94 23.01 -5.25
CA LYS A 225 6.90 24.37 -4.70
C LYS A 225 5.80 24.50 -3.65
N ILE A 226 6.22 24.71 -2.41
CA ILE A 226 5.31 24.87 -1.28
C ILE A 226 5.36 26.31 -0.78
N ASN A 227 4.24 27.03 -0.93
CA ASN A 227 4.11 28.38 -0.41
C ASN A 227 3.88 28.34 1.12
N LYS A 228 4.96 28.37 1.89
CA LYS A 228 4.94 28.36 3.36
C LYS A 228 4.16 29.53 3.97
N ASN A 229 4.08 30.68 3.29
CA ASN A 229 3.42 31.88 3.81
C ASN A 229 1.89 31.86 3.64
N LYS A 230 1.36 31.01 2.75
CA LYS A 230 -0.08 30.93 2.46
C LYS A 230 -0.82 30.00 3.44
N PHE A 231 -0.10 29.16 4.18
CA PHE A 231 -0.67 28.08 4.97
C PHE A 231 -0.02 28.01 6.36
N LEU A 232 -0.75 27.51 7.34
CA LEU A 232 -0.24 27.27 8.70
C LEU A 232 0.69 26.04 8.76
N PHE A 233 1.57 25.86 7.78
CA PHE A 233 2.59 24.80 7.79
C PHE A 233 3.78 25.24 8.63
N ASN A 234 3.99 24.59 9.77
CA ASN A 234 5.10 24.82 10.69
C ASN A 234 6.42 24.30 10.10
N LYS A 235 6.41 23.04 9.65
CA LYS A 235 7.59 22.32 9.15
C LYS A 235 7.21 21.46 7.95
N ILE A 236 8.21 21.21 7.11
CA ILE A 236 8.12 20.30 5.97
C ILE A 236 9.26 19.30 6.14
N TYR A 237 8.91 18.02 6.15
CA TYR A 237 9.82 16.90 6.29
C TYR A 237 9.77 16.09 5.00
N HIS A 238 10.92 15.87 4.38
CA HIS A 238 11.06 14.83 3.35
C HIS A 238 11.47 13.55 4.07
N VAL A 239 10.59 12.54 4.08
CA VAL A 239 10.82 11.31 4.84
C VAL A 239 12.05 10.56 4.33
N LEU A 240 12.35 10.68 3.03
CA LEU A 240 13.57 10.16 2.42
C LEU A 240 14.85 10.59 3.14
N ASP A 241 14.90 11.81 3.68
CA ASP A 241 16.10 12.33 4.36
C ASP A 241 16.34 11.62 5.72
N LEU A 242 15.35 10.88 6.24
CA LEU A 242 15.51 10.04 7.44
C LEU A 242 16.21 8.71 7.14
N SER A 243 16.31 8.33 5.87
CA SER A 243 16.92 7.07 5.40
C SER A 243 16.30 5.83 6.03
N LEU A 244 14.98 5.80 6.10
CA LEU A 244 14.23 4.69 6.70
C LEU A 244 14.23 3.45 5.78
N SER A 245 14.14 2.28 6.38
CA SER A 245 13.80 1.04 5.68
C SER A 245 12.36 1.10 5.16
N ARG A 246 12.00 0.23 4.22
CA ARG A 246 10.63 0.12 3.71
C ARG A 246 9.61 -0.19 4.82
N GLY A 247 10.02 -1.01 5.79
CA GLY A 247 9.23 -1.26 7.00
C GLY A 247 9.14 -0.02 7.89
N GLY A 248 10.25 0.69 8.04
CA GLY A 248 10.33 1.98 8.73
C GLY A 248 9.36 3.01 8.17
N GLU A 249 9.29 3.22 6.86
CA GLU A 249 8.35 4.17 6.25
C GLU A 249 6.88 3.81 6.50
N LEU A 250 6.52 2.52 6.36
CA LEU A 250 5.16 2.05 6.67
C LEU A 250 4.81 2.27 8.14
N TYR A 251 5.73 1.97 9.07
CA TYR A 251 5.54 2.17 10.50
C TYR A 251 5.46 3.66 10.85
N PHE A 252 6.35 4.47 10.29
CA PHE A 252 6.38 5.91 10.49
C PHE A 252 5.07 6.56 10.04
N ALA A 253 4.51 6.13 8.90
CA ALA A 253 3.22 6.60 8.45
C ALA A 253 2.08 6.21 9.40
N ARG A 254 2.05 4.95 9.83
CA ARG A 254 1.06 4.43 10.78
C ARG A 254 1.05 5.18 12.11
N GLU A 255 2.23 5.45 12.68
CA GLU A 255 2.36 6.02 14.01
C GLU A 255 2.18 7.54 14.03
N TYR A 256 2.64 8.24 12.99
CA TYR A 256 2.73 9.70 13.04
C TYR A 256 1.77 10.43 12.12
N CYS A 257 1.21 9.84 11.07
CA CYS A 257 0.31 10.56 10.19
C CYS A 257 -1.07 10.76 10.83
N ASP A 258 -1.52 12.01 10.98
CA ASP A 258 -2.90 12.34 11.36
C ASP A 258 -3.86 12.26 10.16
N ALA A 259 -3.33 12.35 8.94
CA ALA A 259 -4.03 12.17 7.67
C ALA A 259 -3.02 11.77 6.59
N LEU A 260 -3.45 10.96 5.62
CA LEU A 260 -2.61 10.51 4.51
C LEU A 260 -3.24 10.87 3.16
N PHE A 261 -2.42 11.34 2.24
CA PHE A 261 -2.80 11.74 0.90
C PHE A 261 -1.99 10.97 -0.14
N LEU A 262 -2.66 10.19 -0.98
CA LEU A 262 -2.04 9.35 -2.00
C LEU A 262 -2.13 10.04 -3.36
N THR A 263 -0.99 10.47 -3.90
CA THR A 263 -0.92 11.04 -5.26
C THR A 263 -0.70 9.98 -6.34
N ALA A 264 -0.30 8.77 -5.92
CA ALA A 264 -0.19 7.57 -6.74
C ALA A 264 -0.95 6.38 -6.12
N PRO A 265 -2.30 6.40 -6.09
CA PRO A 265 -3.12 5.34 -5.49
C PRO A 265 -2.97 3.94 -6.10
N LEU A 266 -2.45 3.81 -7.32
CA LEU A 266 -2.13 2.50 -7.90
C LEU A 266 -0.84 1.89 -7.31
N SER A 267 -0.09 2.63 -6.49
CA SER A 267 1.04 2.09 -5.75
C SER A 267 0.54 1.15 -4.65
N SER A 268 0.91 -0.13 -4.76
CA SER A 268 0.63 -1.12 -3.72
C SER A 268 1.27 -0.74 -2.38
N PHE A 269 2.45 -0.13 -2.39
CA PHE A 269 3.11 0.39 -1.18
C PHE A 269 2.29 1.50 -0.53
N ALA A 270 1.78 2.45 -1.33
CA ALA A 270 0.93 3.55 -0.86
C ALA A 270 -0.39 3.06 -0.28
N PHE A 271 -0.98 2.02 -0.89
CA PHE A 271 -2.14 1.35 -0.32
C PHE A 271 -1.83 0.80 1.07
N TRP A 272 -0.71 0.09 1.25
CA TRP A 272 -0.38 -0.48 2.56
C TRP A 272 -0.02 0.58 3.60
N MET A 273 0.59 1.70 3.21
CA MET A 273 0.76 2.85 4.11
C MET A 273 -0.58 3.29 4.70
N GLY A 274 -1.62 3.46 3.87
CA GLY A 274 -2.95 3.84 4.33
C GLY A 274 -3.66 2.71 5.09
N TYR A 275 -3.64 1.49 4.54
CA TYR A 275 -4.37 0.36 5.11
C TYR A 275 -3.87 -0.04 6.50
N LEU A 276 -2.60 0.21 6.84
CA LEU A 276 -2.04 -0.07 8.17
C LEU A 276 -2.31 1.03 9.21
N MET A 277 -2.77 2.22 8.78
CA MET A 277 -3.16 3.29 9.71
C MET A 277 -4.44 2.94 10.47
N PRO A 278 -4.66 3.53 11.66
CA PRO A 278 -5.93 3.44 12.38
C PRO A 278 -7.14 3.87 11.53
N ASN A 279 -8.24 3.09 11.58
CA ASN A 279 -9.42 3.26 10.72
C ASN A 279 -10.15 4.60 10.91
N ASN A 280 -9.93 5.27 12.04
CA ASN A 280 -10.54 6.56 12.34
C ASN A 280 -9.77 7.74 11.75
N LEU A 281 -8.62 7.52 11.10
CA LEU A 281 -7.83 8.56 10.46
C LEU A 281 -8.19 8.69 8.98
N PRO A 282 -8.31 9.93 8.47
CA PRO A 282 -8.72 10.15 7.09
C PRO A 282 -7.58 9.85 6.10
N ILE A 283 -7.90 9.03 5.11
CA ILE A 283 -7.02 8.72 3.99
C ILE A 283 -7.67 9.26 2.72
N PHE A 284 -6.91 10.03 1.94
CA PHE A 284 -7.35 10.66 0.70
C PHE A 284 -6.53 10.14 -0.48
N TYR A 285 -7.13 10.10 -1.66
CA TYR A 285 -6.43 9.68 -2.87
C TYR A 285 -6.95 10.39 -4.12
N ILE A 286 -6.09 10.58 -5.12
CA ILE A 286 -6.51 11.11 -6.43
C ILE A 286 -7.30 10.04 -7.18
N ARG A 287 -8.56 10.30 -7.55
CA ARG A 287 -9.47 9.25 -8.02
C ARG A 287 -9.03 8.55 -9.32
N LYS A 288 -8.83 9.31 -10.40
CA LYS A 288 -8.51 8.77 -11.71
C LYS A 288 -7.01 8.82 -11.94
N GLN A 289 -6.50 7.67 -12.37
CA GLN A 289 -5.12 7.53 -12.79
C GLN A 289 -5.05 6.88 -14.17
N LEU A 290 -3.89 6.98 -14.80
CA LEU A 290 -3.57 6.25 -16.01
C LEU A 290 -3.03 4.88 -15.63
N LEU A 291 -3.61 3.81 -16.17
CA LEU A 291 -3.17 2.44 -15.96
C LEU A 291 -2.67 1.85 -17.28
N LEU A 292 -1.51 1.18 -17.22
CA LEU A 292 -0.98 0.43 -18.35
C LEU A 292 -1.75 -0.89 -18.50
N HIS A 293 -2.32 -1.12 -19.67
CA HIS A 293 -3.02 -2.36 -19.98
C HIS A 293 -2.08 -3.57 -19.89
N PRO A 294 -2.56 -4.77 -19.50
CA PRO A 294 -1.73 -5.97 -19.38
C PRO A 294 -0.94 -6.35 -20.65
N SER A 295 -1.44 -5.98 -21.83
CA SER A 295 -0.71 -6.16 -23.10
C SER A 295 0.50 -5.23 -23.25
N LYS A 296 0.66 -4.25 -22.36
CA LYS A 296 1.68 -3.17 -22.36
C LYS A 296 1.65 -2.28 -23.61
N THR A 297 0.55 -2.30 -24.37
CA THR A 297 0.42 -1.54 -25.62
C THR A 297 -0.49 -0.33 -25.52
N THR A 298 -1.29 -0.23 -24.46
CA THR A 298 -2.27 0.84 -24.29
C THR A 298 -2.32 1.34 -22.86
N ILE A 299 -2.52 2.64 -22.69
CA ILE A 299 -2.74 3.29 -21.40
C ILE A 299 -4.18 3.77 -21.39
N TYR A 300 -4.91 3.56 -20.30
CA TYR A 300 -6.31 3.96 -20.19
C TYR A 300 -6.61 4.59 -18.82
N PRO A 301 -7.62 5.49 -18.74
CA PRO A 301 -8.09 6.01 -17.46
C PRO A 301 -8.68 4.88 -16.59
N PHE A 302 -8.23 4.81 -15.34
CA PHE A 302 -8.67 3.84 -14.36
C PHE A 302 -9.24 4.56 -13.13
N ASP A 303 -10.42 4.11 -12.68
CA ASP A 303 -11.07 4.64 -11.48
C ASP A 303 -10.63 3.84 -10.25
N THR A 304 -9.76 4.43 -9.42
CA THR A 304 -9.19 3.76 -8.26
C THR A 304 -10.21 3.43 -7.17
N MET A 305 -11.41 4.03 -7.20
CA MET A 305 -12.53 3.64 -6.33
C MET A 305 -12.88 2.15 -6.43
N GLN A 306 -12.56 1.51 -7.55
CA GLN A 306 -12.85 0.09 -7.76
C GLN A 306 -11.99 -0.83 -6.87
N ILE A 307 -10.80 -0.38 -6.48
CA ILE A 307 -9.79 -1.19 -5.79
C ILE A 307 -9.37 -0.63 -4.42
N LEU A 308 -9.81 0.57 -4.06
CA LEU A 308 -9.52 1.19 -2.76
C LEU A 308 -10.71 1.05 -1.79
N PRO A 309 -10.45 1.08 -0.47
CA PRO A 309 -11.49 1.01 0.55
C PRO A 309 -12.53 2.12 0.41
N LYS A 310 -13.80 1.80 0.69
CA LYS A 310 -14.93 2.73 0.47
C LYS A 310 -14.95 3.91 1.44
N ASP A 311 -14.34 3.73 2.59
CA ASP A 311 -14.20 4.73 3.66
C ASP A 311 -13.07 5.73 3.40
N TRP A 312 -12.22 5.50 2.38
CA TRP A 312 -11.22 6.45 1.95
C TRP A 312 -11.85 7.53 1.05
N PHE A 313 -11.30 8.74 1.12
CA PHE A 313 -11.86 9.93 0.46
C PHE A 313 -11.22 10.15 -0.92
N ALA A 314 -12.01 9.99 -1.97
CA ALA A 314 -11.60 10.34 -3.32
C ALA A 314 -11.47 11.86 -3.49
N ILE A 315 -10.38 12.30 -4.11
CA ILE A 315 -10.13 13.67 -4.59
C ILE A 315 -10.37 13.65 -6.09
N GLU A 316 -11.40 14.38 -6.53
CA GLU A 316 -11.73 14.54 -7.94
C GLU A 316 -10.70 15.44 -8.64
N GLU A 317 -10.36 15.14 -9.89
CA GLU A 317 -9.28 15.84 -10.62
C GLU A 317 -9.57 17.33 -10.79
N ASN A 318 -10.85 17.66 -11.00
CA ASN A 318 -11.30 19.05 -11.16
C ASN A 318 -11.07 19.90 -9.90
N TRP A 319 -10.86 19.31 -8.72
CA TRP A 319 -10.49 20.04 -7.51
C TRP A 319 -9.03 20.54 -7.58
N LEU A 320 -8.21 19.89 -8.40
CA LEU A 320 -6.78 20.19 -8.60
C LEU A 320 -6.55 21.16 -9.78
N GLU A 321 -7.52 21.32 -10.69
CA GLU A 321 -7.38 22.09 -11.95
C GLU A 321 -7.40 23.63 -11.81
N ASN A 322 -7.62 24.17 -10.61
CA ASN A 322 -7.91 25.60 -10.39
C ASN A 322 -6.81 26.61 -10.78
N LYS A 323 -5.66 26.18 -11.32
CA LYS A 323 -4.56 27.09 -11.74
C LYS A 323 -4.42 27.33 -13.25
N LYS A 324 -5.01 26.53 -14.14
CA LYS A 324 -4.90 26.82 -15.59
C LYS A 324 -5.71 28.06 -16.00
N LYS A 325 -6.94 28.20 -15.49
CA LYS A 325 -7.83 29.32 -15.85
C LYS A 325 -7.36 30.70 -15.35
N ILE A 326 -6.51 30.78 -14.33
CA ILE A 326 -6.04 32.06 -13.77
C ILE A 326 -4.79 32.56 -14.52
N LYS A 327 -3.90 31.66 -14.98
CA LYS A 327 -2.72 32.05 -15.76
C LYS A 327 -3.06 32.42 -17.21
N GLU A 328 -4.10 31.84 -17.81
CA GLU A 328 -4.56 32.19 -19.16
C GLU A 328 -5.37 33.48 -19.20
N LYS A 329 -6.17 33.77 -18.15
CA LYS A 329 -6.84 35.09 -18.02
C LYS A 329 -5.85 36.24 -17.84
N ASN A 330 -4.75 36.03 -17.12
CA ASN A 330 -3.74 37.07 -16.92
C ASN A 330 -2.76 37.25 -18.10
N LYS A 331 -2.81 36.38 -19.12
CA LYS A 331 -2.08 36.53 -20.39
C LYS A 331 -2.93 37.10 -21.53
N SER A 332 -4.25 37.20 -21.35
CA SER A 332 -5.19 37.73 -22.34
C SER A 332 -5.71 39.14 -21.99
N SER A 333 -5.16 39.74 -20.93
CA SER A 333 -5.48 41.11 -20.49
C SER A 333 -4.22 41.94 -20.20
N GLY A 334 -3.14 41.70 -20.95
CA GLY A 334 -1.90 42.47 -20.91
C GLY A 334 -1.53 42.96 -22.30
#